data_AF-A0A2N6B4E0-F1
#
_entry.id   AF-A0A2N6B4E0-F1
#
_cell.length_a   1.000
_cell.length_b   1.000
_cell.length_c   1.000
_cell.angle_alpha   90.00
_cell.angle_beta   90.00
_cell.angle_gamma   90.00
#
_symmetry.space_group_name_H-M   'P 1'
#
loop_
_entity.id
_entity.type
_entity.pdbx_description
1 polymer ?
#
loop_
_entity_poly.entity_id
_entity_poly.type
_entity_poly.pdbx_seq_one_letter_code
_entity_poly.pdbx_strand_id
1 'polypeptide(L)'
;MSELSDLEWTAGFDEIGEILGKALPPSASEHRTWWANHGGQMVHQQAWLDAGWRVENVDLSRRQVVFRRMRLGRHVGGWSVPGNGANDHRPNDGLSVELRKAVEQSRQPASVSIRVDWTDVGVARRTEHGWALPQAPEGPALCRIHTVCDEKHTATIAVVRDLPEFLATVFAECRAGKVAPGVAAVCERLGAARYVAIDAVLPGQAWIVVDGRGSRASLDNAIERAMVERSVAMVARNAGIAVTRLKAEIA
;
A
#
# COMPACT_ATOMS: atom_id res chain seq x y z
N MET A 1 3.24 14.53 30.23
CA MET A 1 4.34 14.79 29.27
C MET A 1 5.10 13.48 29.13
N SER A 2 4.75 12.72 28.11
CA SER A 2 5.32 11.39 27.85
C SER A 2 6.73 11.57 27.28
N GLU A 3 7.74 10.97 27.92
CA GLU A 3 9.13 11.02 27.43
C GLU A 3 9.30 10.09 26.23
N LEU A 4 9.76 10.66 25.11
CA LEU A 4 10.16 9.93 23.90
C LEU A 4 11.63 9.53 24.05
N SER A 5 11.92 8.37 24.64
CA SER A 5 13.25 7.74 24.50
C SER A 5 13.27 6.87 23.24
N ASP A 6 13.57 7.51 22.11
CA ASP A 6 13.85 7.08 20.72
C ASP A 6 13.09 5.93 20.04
N LEU A 7 12.40 5.00 20.72
CA LEU A 7 11.61 3.92 20.09
C LEU A 7 10.44 3.41 20.96
N GLU A 8 10.16 4.03 22.11
CA GLU A 8 9.12 3.59 23.05
C GLU A 8 8.17 4.76 23.37
N TRP A 9 6.87 4.48 23.42
CA TRP A 9 5.81 5.43 23.79
C TRP A 9 4.92 4.79 24.84
N THR A 10 4.91 5.36 26.04
CA THR A 10 3.96 5.00 27.09
C THR A 10 2.76 5.95 27.03
N ALA A 11 1.58 5.38 26.88
CA ALA A 11 0.33 6.12 26.70
C ALA A 11 -0.72 5.69 27.73
N GLY A 12 -1.47 6.66 28.25
CA GLY A 12 -2.69 6.39 29.00
C GLY A 12 -3.85 6.00 28.08
N PHE A 13 -4.82 5.25 28.59
CA PHE A 13 -6.00 4.86 27.79
C PHE A 13 -6.83 6.08 27.37
N ASP A 14 -6.88 7.10 28.21
CA ASP A 14 -7.63 8.33 27.94
C ASP A 14 -6.91 9.19 26.88
N GLU A 15 -5.57 9.26 26.93
CA GLU A 15 -4.73 9.89 25.90
C GLU A 15 -4.92 9.23 24.53
N ILE A 16 -4.99 7.90 24.48
CA ILE A 16 -5.31 7.18 23.24
C ILE A 16 -6.73 7.52 22.78
N GLY A 17 -7.69 7.62 23.70
CA GLY A 17 -9.06 7.99 23.38
C GLY A 17 -9.17 9.41 22.80
N GLU A 18 -8.41 10.36 23.33
CA GLU A 18 -8.31 11.73 22.81
C GLU A 18 -7.76 11.75 21.37
N ILE A 19 -6.70 10.99 21.10
CA ILE A 19 -6.13 10.85 19.75
C ILE A 19 -7.15 10.26 18.77
N LEU A 20 -7.93 9.27 19.21
CA LEU A 20 -8.97 8.62 18.41
C LEU A 20 -10.25 9.45 18.29
N GLY A 21 -10.36 10.57 19.02
CA GLY A 21 -11.58 11.40 19.10
C GLY A 21 -12.76 10.71 19.79
N LYS A 22 -12.51 9.60 20.50
CA LYS A 22 -13.52 8.84 21.25
C LYS A 22 -12.85 7.93 22.29
N ALA A 23 -13.55 7.66 23.38
CA ALA A 23 -13.08 6.74 24.42
C ALA A 23 -12.84 5.32 23.87
N LEU A 24 -11.85 4.63 24.45
CA LEU A 24 -11.62 3.21 24.17
C LEU A 24 -12.80 2.35 24.65
N PRO A 25 -13.13 1.25 23.96
CA PRO A 25 -14.21 0.37 24.37
C PRO A 25 -13.89 -0.31 25.72
N PRO A 26 -14.91 -0.75 26.49
CA PRO A 26 -14.70 -1.44 27.77
C PRO A 26 -13.76 -2.65 27.67
N SER A 27 -13.84 -3.38 26.56
CA SER A 27 -12.98 -4.54 26.28
C SER A 27 -11.48 -4.21 26.27
N ALA A 28 -11.08 -2.96 25.98
CA ALA A 28 -9.69 -2.53 26.10
C ALA A 28 -9.22 -2.49 27.56
N SER A 29 -10.12 -2.26 28.53
CA SER A 29 -9.82 -2.27 29.97
C SER A 29 -10.00 -3.66 30.60
N GLU A 30 -10.86 -4.50 30.03
CA GLU A 30 -11.22 -5.81 30.58
C GLU A 30 -10.32 -6.94 30.08
N HIS A 31 -9.78 -6.82 28.86
CA HIS A 31 -9.12 -7.93 28.18
C HIS A 31 -7.73 -7.56 27.69
N ARG A 32 -6.70 -8.20 28.27
CA ARG A 32 -5.31 -8.04 27.83
C ARG A 32 -5.12 -8.41 26.35
N THR A 33 -5.92 -9.36 25.85
CA THR A 33 -5.92 -9.82 24.45
C THR A 33 -6.38 -8.76 23.45
N TRP A 34 -7.10 -7.73 23.90
CA TRP A 34 -7.45 -6.57 23.07
C TRP A 34 -6.18 -5.83 22.58
N TRP A 35 -5.17 -5.75 23.45
CA TRP A 35 -3.86 -5.13 23.16
C TRP A 35 -2.86 -6.08 22.51
N ALA A 36 -3.32 -7.23 22.00
CA ALA A 36 -2.42 -8.20 21.41
C ALA A 36 -1.91 -7.74 20.03
N ASN A 37 -0.86 -8.42 19.55
CA ASN A 37 -0.25 -8.13 18.25
C ASN A 37 -0.62 -9.20 17.21
N HIS A 38 -1.85 -9.73 17.23
CA HIS A 38 -2.30 -10.74 16.28
C HIS A 38 -2.90 -10.03 15.05
N GLY A 39 -2.03 -9.64 14.13
CA GLY A 39 -2.45 -9.05 12.84
C GLY A 39 -3.47 -9.96 12.14
N GLY A 40 -4.53 -9.35 11.59
CA GLY A 40 -5.53 -10.03 10.76
C GLY A 40 -6.86 -10.43 11.41
N GLN A 41 -7.00 -10.45 12.75
CA GLN A 41 -8.30 -10.78 13.39
C GLN A 41 -9.06 -9.56 13.92
N MET A 42 -8.35 -8.49 14.28
CA MET A 42 -8.93 -7.30 14.90
C MET A 42 -8.34 -6.04 14.29
N VAL A 43 -9.20 -5.13 13.81
CA VAL A 43 -8.81 -3.93 13.05
C VAL A 43 -7.89 -3.00 13.85
N HIS A 44 -8.11 -2.87 15.17
CA HIS A 44 -7.26 -2.04 16.04
C HIS A 44 -5.85 -2.60 16.17
N GLN A 45 -5.70 -3.93 16.25
CA GLN A 45 -4.39 -4.59 16.33
C GLN A 45 -3.59 -4.40 15.04
N GLN A 46 -4.26 -4.47 13.89
CA GLN A 46 -3.65 -4.21 12.60
C GLN A 46 -3.20 -2.74 12.48
N ALA A 47 -3.97 -1.79 13.00
CA ALA A 47 -3.71 -0.37 12.83
C ALA A 47 -2.34 0.08 13.39
N TRP A 48 -1.97 -0.34 14.60
CA TRP A 48 -0.64 0.01 15.12
C TRP A 48 0.49 -0.81 14.47
N LEU A 49 0.23 -2.06 14.09
CA LEU A 49 1.20 -2.89 13.36
C LEU A 49 1.53 -2.28 11.98
N ASP A 50 0.53 -1.83 11.24
CA ASP A 50 0.68 -1.10 9.97
C ASP A 50 1.41 0.22 10.16
N ALA A 51 1.21 0.88 11.31
CA ALA A 51 1.95 2.08 11.68
C ALA A 51 3.40 1.79 12.15
N GLY A 52 3.82 0.53 12.18
CA GLY A 52 5.15 0.10 12.61
C GLY A 52 5.36 0.07 14.12
N TRP A 53 4.27 0.01 14.89
CA TRP A 53 4.27 -0.08 16.34
C TRP A 53 3.73 -1.43 16.80
N ARG A 54 4.19 -1.91 17.94
CA ARG A 54 3.60 -3.06 18.64
C ARG A 54 3.38 -2.73 20.09
N VAL A 55 2.42 -3.38 20.72
CA VAL A 55 2.31 -3.35 22.18
C VAL A 55 3.42 -4.20 22.76
N GLU A 56 4.24 -3.62 23.62
CA GLU A 56 5.27 -4.30 24.40
C GLU A 56 4.72 -4.75 25.74
N ASN A 57 4.02 -3.86 26.44
CA ASN A 57 3.37 -4.18 27.70
C ASN A 57 2.06 -3.39 27.84
N VAL A 58 1.14 -3.94 28.62
CA VAL A 58 -0.08 -3.26 29.04
C VAL A 58 -0.35 -3.57 30.50
N ASP A 59 -0.64 -2.52 31.26
CA ASP A 59 -1.09 -2.54 32.65
C ASP A 59 -2.54 -2.06 32.69
N LEU A 60 -3.47 -3.01 32.80
CA LEU A 60 -4.90 -2.71 32.86
C LEU A 60 -5.29 -1.98 34.15
N SER A 61 -4.56 -2.22 35.25
CA SER A 61 -4.85 -1.60 36.56
C SER A 61 -4.50 -0.11 36.53
N ARG A 62 -3.39 0.23 35.89
CA ARG A 62 -2.94 1.62 35.69
C ARG A 62 -3.51 2.27 34.44
N ARG A 63 -4.27 1.52 33.62
CA ARG A 63 -4.81 1.98 32.32
C ARG A 63 -3.72 2.57 31.42
N GLN A 64 -2.59 1.86 31.35
CA GLN A 64 -1.41 2.28 30.61
C GLN A 64 -0.95 1.19 29.65
N VAL A 65 -0.48 1.60 28.48
CA VAL A 65 0.11 0.73 27.48
C VAL A 65 1.44 1.30 27.02
N VAL A 66 2.38 0.40 26.79
CA VAL A 66 3.70 0.71 26.25
C VAL A 66 3.74 0.19 24.81
N PHE A 67 3.81 1.13 23.88
CA PHE A 67 4.07 0.85 22.48
C PHE A 67 5.57 0.93 22.21
N ARG A 68 6.09 -0.04 21.48
CA ARG A 68 7.45 0.00 20.95
C ARG A 68 7.42 0.00 19.44
N ARG A 69 8.20 0.88 18.84
CA ARG A 69 8.38 0.94 17.39
C ARG A 69 9.22 -0.24 16.94
N MET A 70 8.68 -1.03 16.02
CA MET A 70 9.36 -2.18 15.47
C MET A 70 10.49 -1.70 14.55
N ARG A 71 11.75 -1.92 14.94
CA ARG A 71 12.83 -2.05 13.95
C ARG A 71 12.55 -3.36 13.20
N LEU A 72 12.03 -3.27 11.98
CA LEU A 72 11.82 -4.43 11.09
C LEU A 72 13.17 -5.07 10.77
N GLY A 73 13.70 -5.90 11.67
CA GLY A 73 15.04 -6.48 11.50
C GLY A 73 15.51 -7.53 12.51
N ARG A 74 14.66 -8.08 13.40
CA ARG A 74 15.01 -9.36 14.03
C ARG A 74 14.35 -10.49 13.27
N HIS A 75 15.18 -11.21 12.52
CA HIS A 75 14.92 -12.55 12.01
C HIS A 75 14.18 -13.39 13.06
N VAL A 76 13.02 -13.92 12.68
CA VAL A 76 12.46 -15.11 13.33
C VAL A 76 13.34 -16.28 12.90
N GLY A 77 13.98 -16.95 13.86
CA GLY A 77 14.62 -18.26 13.70
C GLY A 77 15.79 -18.32 12.71
N GLY A 78 17.01 -18.31 13.23
CA GLY A 78 18.18 -18.73 12.45
C GLY A 78 17.99 -20.16 11.96
N TRP A 79 17.91 -20.34 10.64
CA TRP A 79 18.10 -21.65 10.04
C TRP A 79 19.60 -21.94 10.13
N SER A 80 20.02 -22.69 11.15
CA SER A 80 21.36 -23.27 11.17
C SER A 80 21.41 -24.33 10.08
N VAL A 81 22.12 -24.05 8.99
CA VAL A 81 22.54 -25.08 8.04
C VAL A 81 23.60 -25.92 8.74
N PRO A 82 23.44 -27.25 8.87
CA PRO A 82 24.47 -28.11 9.44
C PRO A 82 25.68 -28.12 8.51
N GLY A 83 26.78 -27.49 8.91
CA GLY A 83 28.02 -27.46 8.14
C GLY A 83 28.81 -28.76 8.30
N ASN A 84 29.06 -29.46 7.19
CA ASN A 84 30.09 -30.48 7.13
C ASN A 84 31.45 -29.77 7.07
N GLY A 85 32.40 -30.21 7.91
CA GLY A 85 33.67 -29.53 8.14
C GLY A 85 34.59 -29.43 6.91
N ALA A 86 35.53 -28.50 7.00
CA ALA A 86 36.69 -28.29 6.13
C ALA A 86 36.49 -27.51 4.81
N ASN A 87 35.90 -26.31 4.90
CA ASN A 87 36.36 -25.10 4.20
C ASN A 87 35.52 -23.91 4.67
N ASP A 88 35.82 -23.38 5.86
CA ASP A 88 35.12 -22.22 6.41
C ASP A 88 35.56 -20.94 5.68
N HIS A 89 35.08 -20.77 4.45
CA HIS A 89 35.16 -19.48 3.75
C HIS A 89 34.29 -18.52 4.53
N ARG A 90 34.89 -17.77 5.47
CA ARG A 90 34.20 -16.63 6.06
C ARG A 90 33.82 -15.71 4.90
N PRO A 91 32.53 -15.37 4.71
CA PRO A 91 32.04 -14.67 3.52
C PRO A 91 32.65 -13.26 3.29
N ASN A 92 33.55 -12.82 4.17
CA ASN A 92 34.24 -11.53 4.16
C ASN A 92 35.78 -11.67 4.33
N ASP A 93 36.35 -12.85 4.08
CA ASP A 93 37.81 -13.01 4.12
C ASP A 93 38.49 -12.14 3.04
N GLY A 94 39.56 -11.44 3.40
CA GLY A 94 40.24 -10.48 2.52
C GLY A 94 39.68 -9.06 2.46
N LEU A 95 38.52 -8.76 3.08
CA LEU A 95 38.00 -7.39 3.18
C LEU A 95 38.63 -6.62 4.35
N SER A 96 38.95 -5.34 4.14
CA SER A 96 39.33 -4.43 5.24
C SER A 96 38.18 -4.27 6.25
N VAL A 97 38.48 -3.82 7.46
CA VAL A 97 37.48 -3.59 8.50
C VAL A 97 36.41 -2.59 8.05
N GLU A 98 36.81 -1.53 7.33
CA GLU A 98 35.94 -0.50 6.79
C GLU A 98 34.99 -1.08 5.73
N LEU A 99 35.52 -1.90 4.81
CA LEU A 99 34.71 -2.57 3.78
C LEU A 99 33.74 -3.57 4.40
N ARG A 100 34.17 -4.33 5.41
CA ARG A 100 33.29 -5.24 6.16
C ARG A 100 32.12 -4.48 6.79
N LYS A 101 32.41 -3.36 7.46
CA LYS A 101 31.38 -2.51 8.07
C LYS A 101 30.43 -1.92 7.02
N ALA A 102 30.94 -1.47 5.88
CA ALA A 102 30.13 -0.96 4.79
C ALA A 102 29.19 -2.03 4.19
N VAL A 103 29.69 -3.25 3.99
CA VAL A 103 28.88 -4.39 3.51
C VAL A 103 27.83 -4.83 4.54
N GLU A 104 28.17 -4.83 5.82
CA GLU A 104 27.21 -5.13 6.88
C GLU A 104 26.11 -4.05 6.97
N GLN A 105 26.48 -2.78 6.83
CA GLN A 105 25.53 -1.67 6.82
C GLN A 105 24.59 -1.70 5.61
N SER A 106 25.06 -2.09 4.42
CA SER A 106 24.21 -2.18 3.22
C SER A 106 23.25 -3.37 3.23
N ARG A 107 23.52 -4.40 4.05
CA ARG A 107 22.65 -5.56 4.27
C ARG A 107 21.63 -5.34 5.38
N GLN A 108 21.64 -4.18 6.03
CA GLN A 108 20.59 -3.85 6.99
C GLN A 108 19.23 -3.85 6.26
N PRO A 109 18.20 -4.44 6.87
CA PRO A 109 16.88 -4.49 6.27
C PRO A 109 16.33 -3.07 6.12
N ALA A 110 15.87 -2.75 4.92
CA ALA A 110 15.15 -1.51 4.64
C ALA A 110 13.64 -1.80 4.69
N SER A 111 12.88 -0.94 5.38
CA SER A 111 11.42 -0.95 5.35
C SER A 111 10.93 0.10 4.37
N VAL A 112 10.12 -0.31 3.39
CA VAL A 112 9.43 0.60 2.46
C VAL A 112 7.93 0.38 2.58
N SER A 113 7.20 1.42 2.95
CA SER A 113 5.74 1.44 2.99
C SER A 113 5.21 2.46 1.99
N ILE A 114 4.17 2.09 1.24
CA ILE A 114 3.54 2.97 0.27
C ILE A 114 2.09 3.14 0.69
N ARG A 115 1.71 4.38 0.97
CA ARG A 115 0.32 4.76 1.28
C ARG A 115 -0.29 5.48 0.10
N VAL A 116 -1.52 5.13 -0.19
CA VAL A 116 -2.33 5.75 -1.24
C VAL A 116 -3.70 6.05 -0.68
N ASP A 117 -4.12 7.30 -0.81
CA ASP A 117 -5.50 7.70 -0.57
C ASP A 117 -6.20 7.82 -1.94
N TRP A 118 -7.35 7.15 -2.08
CA TRP A 118 -8.09 7.12 -3.34
C TRP A 118 -9.13 8.23 -3.38
N THR A 119 -9.22 8.92 -4.52
CA THR A 119 -10.35 9.77 -4.88
C THR A 119 -11.35 8.93 -5.68
N ASP A 120 -12.60 8.87 -5.20
CA ASP A 120 -13.71 8.31 -5.98
C ASP A 120 -14.03 9.28 -7.13
N VAL A 121 -13.75 8.85 -8.37
CA VAL A 121 -14.06 9.62 -9.59
C VAL A 121 -15.51 9.34 -10.00
N GLY A 122 -16.04 8.18 -9.67
CA GLY A 122 -17.44 7.81 -9.85
C GLY A 122 -17.67 6.64 -10.80
N VAL A 123 -18.95 6.42 -11.11
CA VAL A 123 -19.42 5.25 -11.88
C VAL A 123 -19.85 5.68 -13.28
N ALA A 124 -19.33 4.99 -14.30
CA ALA A 124 -19.78 5.21 -15.67
C ALA A 124 -21.17 4.60 -15.88
N ARG A 125 -22.05 5.33 -16.59
CA ARG A 125 -23.43 4.92 -16.84
C ARG A 125 -23.56 4.32 -18.22
N ARG A 126 -24.25 3.19 -18.34
CA ARG A 126 -24.51 2.57 -19.63
C ARG A 126 -25.60 3.35 -20.37
N THR A 127 -25.36 3.65 -21.64
CA THR A 127 -26.26 4.35 -22.57
C THR A 127 -26.38 3.58 -23.88
N GLU A 128 -27.32 3.97 -24.74
CA GLU A 128 -27.46 3.40 -26.09
C GLU A 128 -26.22 3.58 -26.96
N HIS A 129 -25.43 4.63 -26.70
CA HIS A 129 -24.23 4.94 -27.48
C HIS A 129 -22.93 4.45 -26.82
N GLY A 130 -23.00 3.72 -25.70
CA GLY A 130 -21.83 3.24 -24.95
C GLY A 130 -21.83 3.71 -23.50
N TRP A 131 -20.65 3.90 -22.90
CA TRP A 131 -20.51 4.40 -21.54
C TRP A 131 -20.49 5.93 -21.51
N ALA A 132 -21.32 6.53 -20.67
CA ALA A 132 -21.23 7.92 -20.25
C ALA A 132 -20.34 8.00 -19.01
N LEU A 133 -19.24 8.75 -19.11
CA LEU A 133 -18.23 8.88 -18.07
C LEU A 133 -18.66 9.87 -16.97
N PRO A 134 -18.25 9.65 -15.71
CA PRO A 134 -18.37 10.68 -14.68
C PRO A 134 -17.43 11.86 -14.97
N GLN A 135 -17.69 13.00 -14.34
CA GLN A 135 -16.76 14.13 -14.38
C GLN A 135 -15.51 13.79 -13.55
N ALA A 136 -14.34 13.88 -14.18
CA ALA A 136 -13.06 13.58 -13.54
C ALA A 136 -12.25 14.86 -13.27
N PRO A 137 -11.43 14.91 -12.20
CA PRO A 137 -10.48 16.00 -11.98
C PRO A 137 -9.44 16.08 -13.11
N GLU A 138 -9.12 17.30 -13.55
CA GLU A 138 -8.11 17.56 -14.58
C GLU A 138 -6.68 17.29 -14.08
N GLY A 139 -5.79 16.93 -15.01
CA GLY A 139 -4.37 16.75 -14.73
C GLY A 139 -3.94 15.31 -14.40
N PRO A 140 -2.69 15.14 -13.92
CA PRO A 140 -2.06 13.84 -13.86
C PRO A 140 -2.61 12.99 -12.72
N ALA A 141 -2.77 11.70 -12.96
CA ALA A 141 -3.28 10.77 -11.96
C ALA A 141 -2.76 9.35 -12.20
N LEU A 142 -2.73 8.54 -11.14
CA LEU A 142 -2.87 7.10 -11.32
C LEU A 142 -4.36 6.78 -11.28
N CYS A 143 -4.93 6.30 -12.37
CA CYS A 143 -6.32 5.87 -12.40
C CYS A 143 -6.45 4.35 -12.34
N ARG A 144 -7.56 3.90 -11.78
CA ARG A 144 -7.98 2.51 -11.83
C ARG A 144 -9.42 2.42 -12.28
N ILE A 145 -9.63 1.70 -13.39
CA ILE A 145 -10.93 1.42 -13.98
C ILE A 145 -11.33 0.02 -13.55
N HIS A 146 -12.35 -0.08 -12.72
CA HIS A 146 -12.97 -1.32 -12.32
C HIS A 146 -14.00 -1.74 -13.35
N THR A 147 -14.00 -3.02 -13.70
CA THR A 147 -15.09 -3.64 -14.46
C THR A 147 -15.61 -4.83 -13.66
N VAL A 148 -16.92 -4.89 -13.52
CA VAL A 148 -17.62 -5.99 -12.84
C VAL A 148 -18.67 -6.54 -13.79
N CYS A 149 -18.62 -7.84 -14.03
CA CYS A 149 -19.67 -8.59 -14.69
C CYS A 149 -19.90 -9.88 -13.92
N ASP A 150 -21.14 -10.13 -13.51
CA ASP A 150 -21.49 -11.20 -12.56
C ASP A 150 -20.60 -11.15 -11.32
N GLU A 151 -19.95 -12.26 -10.95
CA GLU A 151 -19.00 -12.34 -9.83
C GLU A 151 -17.56 -11.99 -10.22
N LYS A 152 -17.29 -11.65 -11.48
CA LYS A 152 -15.94 -11.37 -11.97
C LYS A 152 -15.60 -9.89 -11.84
N HIS A 153 -14.67 -9.59 -10.92
CA HIS A 153 -14.08 -8.26 -10.75
C HIS A 153 -12.71 -8.17 -11.39
N THR A 154 -12.52 -7.20 -12.29
CA THR A 154 -11.20 -6.88 -12.83
C THR A 154 -10.89 -5.39 -12.71
N ALA A 155 -9.61 -5.06 -12.72
CA ALA A 155 -9.14 -3.68 -12.65
C ALA A 155 -8.10 -3.41 -13.75
N THR A 156 -8.19 -2.24 -14.36
CA THR A 156 -7.18 -1.70 -15.25
C THR A 156 -6.54 -0.51 -14.57
N ILE A 157 -5.21 -0.51 -14.44
CA ILE A 157 -4.46 0.57 -13.79
C ILE A 157 -3.61 1.29 -14.83
N ALA A 158 -3.60 2.62 -14.81
CA ALA A 158 -2.78 3.45 -15.68
C ALA A 158 -2.30 4.69 -14.94
N VAL A 159 -1.11 5.21 -15.28
CA VAL A 159 -0.66 6.52 -14.81
C VAL A 159 -0.66 7.48 -15.99
N VAL A 160 -1.47 8.52 -15.90
CA VAL A 160 -1.88 9.38 -17.01
C VAL A 160 -1.52 10.83 -16.72
N ARG A 161 -1.31 11.62 -17.78
CA ARG A 161 -0.98 13.05 -17.67
C ARG A 161 -2.21 13.93 -17.54
N ASP A 162 -3.30 13.51 -18.18
CA ASP A 162 -4.61 14.11 -18.07
C ASP A 162 -5.66 13.01 -17.96
N LEU A 163 -6.34 12.96 -16.80
CA LEU A 163 -7.31 11.91 -16.50
C LEU A 163 -8.57 11.99 -17.38
N PRO A 164 -9.22 13.15 -17.56
CA PRO A 164 -10.37 13.27 -18.44
C PRO A 164 -10.08 12.85 -19.89
N GLU A 165 -8.97 13.34 -20.47
CA GLU A 165 -8.56 13.03 -21.84
C GLU A 165 -8.30 11.54 -22.01
N PHE A 166 -7.55 10.92 -21.09
CA PHE A 166 -7.28 9.49 -21.12
C PHE A 166 -8.58 8.66 -21.09
N LEU A 167 -9.49 8.97 -20.17
CA LEU A 167 -10.77 8.26 -20.05
C LEU A 167 -11.60 8.43 -21.32
N ALA A 168 -11.68 9.64 -21.87
CA ALA A 168 -12.40 9.89 -23.12
C ALA A 168 -11.82 9.06 -24.28
N THR A 169 -10.50 9.03 -24.42
CA THR A 169 -9.80 8.28 -25.48
C THR A 169 -10.03 6.77 -25.36
N VAL A 170 -9.76 6.17 -24.19
CA VAL A 170 -9.92 4.71 -24.00
C VAL A 170 -11.36 4.28 -24.30
N PHE A 171 -12.35 5.01 -23.80
CA PHE A 171 -13.75 4.65 -24.00
C PHE A 171 -14.24 4.94 -25.43
N ALA A 172 -13.66 5.94 -26.12
CA ALA A 172 -13.93 6.18 -27.53
C ALA A 172 -13.33 5.07 -28.42
N GLU A 173 -12.09 4.64 -28.18
CA GLU A 173 -11.46 3.55 -28.92
C GLU A 173 -12.25 2.25 -28.78
N CYS A 174 -12.67 1.90 -27.56
CA CYS A 174 -13.47 0.71 -27.31
C CYS A 174 -14.83 0.74 -28.00
N ARG A 175 -15.40 1.93 -28.21
CA ARG A 175 -16.65 2.11 -28.95
C ARG A 175 -16.45 2.00 -30.46
N ALA A 176 -15.32 2.50 -30.97
CA ALA A 176 -15.01 2.52 -32.39
C ALA A 176 -14.51 1.16 -32.93
N GLY A 177 -14.06 0.25 -32.05
CA GLY A 177 -13.53 -1.07 -32.43
C GLY A 177 -12.15 -1.02 -33.10
N LYS A 178 -11.58 0.17 -33.33
CA LYS A 178 -10.19 0.38 -33.78
C LYS A 178 -9.28 0.45 -32.56
N VAL A 179 -8.97 -0.71 -31.98
CA VAL A 179 -8.30 -0.77 -30.68
C VAL A 179 -6.80 -1.00 -30.84
N ALA A 180 -5.99 -0.14 -30.25
CA ALA A 180 -4.56 -0.39 -30.14
C ALA A 180 -4.31 -1.72 -29.37
N PRO A 181 -3.26 -2.50 -29.69
CA PRO A 181 -3.01 -3.79 -29.03
C PRO A 181 -2.96 -3.70 -27.50
N GLY A 182 -2.49 -2.58 -26.95
CA GLY A 182 -2.46 -2.36 -25.50
C GLY A 182 -3.83 -2.17 -24.86
N VAL A 183 -4.82 -1.68 -25.59
CA VAL A 183 -6.16 -1.33 -25.08
C VAL A 183 -7.19 -2.44 -25.36
N ALA A 184 -6.89 -3.39 -26.26
CA ALA A 184 -7.79 -4.47 -26.67
C ALA A 184 -8.41 -5.25 -25.50
N ALA A 185 -7.57 -5.69 -24.55
CA ALA A 185 -8.04 -6.43 -23.37
C ALA A 185 -8.93 -5.59 -22.44
N VAL A 186 -8.76 -4.26 -22.46
CA VAL A 186 -9.59 -3.34 -21.68
C VAL A 186 -10.94 -3.14 -22.36
N CYS A 187 -10.97 -3.03 -23.68
CA CYS A 187 -12.20 -2.93 -24.45
C CYS A 187 -13.07 -4.18 -24.36
N GLU A 188 -12.47 -5.36 -24.40
CA GLU A 188 -13.20 -6.63 -24.18
C GLU A 188 -13.92 -6.62 -22.83
N ARG A 189 -13.20 -6.23 -21.77
CA ARG A 189 -13.77 -6.15 -20.40
C ARG A 189 -14.84 -5.08 -20.28
N LEU A 190 -14.63 -3.90 -20.87
CA LEU A 190 -15.62 -2.82 -20.89
C LEU A 190 -16.88 -3.20 -21.67
N GLY A 191 -16.76 -3.99 -22.74
CA GLY A 191 -17.90 -4.48 -23.53
C GLY A 191 -18.73 -5.52 -22.76
N ALA A 192 -18.07 -6.37 -21.98
CA ALA A 192 -18.73 -7.36 -21.13
C ALA A 192 -19.20 -6.81 -19.77
N ALA A 193 -18.71 -5.65 -19.33
CA ALA A 193 -18.99 -5.11 -18.00
C ALA A 193 -20.47 -4.78 -17.79
N ARG A 194 -21.00 -5.14 -16.61
CA ARG A 194 -22.28 -4.67 -16.09
C ARG A 194 -22.11 -3.36 -15.33
N TYR A 195 -21.03 -3.24 -14.56
CA TYR A 195 -20.68 -2.03 -13.81
C TYR A 195 -19.25 -1.61 -14.14
N VAL A 196 -19.07 -0.29 -14.28
CA VAL A 196 -17.76 0.34 -14.48
C VAL A 196 -17.61 1.47 -13.48
N ALA A 197 -16.61 1.35 -12.59
CA ALA A 197 -16.29 2.36 -11.58
C ALA A 197 -14.87 2.85 -11.77
N ILE A 198 -14.61 4.10 -11.45
CA ILE A 198 -13.32 4.74 -11.65
C ILE A 198 -12.90 5.38 -10.34
N ASP A 199 -11.69 5.09 -9.90
CA ASP A 199 -11.03 5.83 -8.84
C ASP A 199 -9.62 6.26 -9.30
N ALA A 200 -9.09 7.26 -8.62
CA ALA A 200 -7.82 7.85 -8.98
C ALA A 200 -7.01 8.30 -7.76
N VAL A 201 -5.70 8.24 -7.91
CA VAL A 201 -4.73 8.85 -7.01
C VAL A 201 -4.26 10.14 -7.67
N LEU A 202 -4.63 11.25 -7.08
CA LEU A 202 -4.26 12.59 -7.53
C LEU A 202 -2.89 12.99 -6.96
N PRO A 203 -2.26 14.06 -7.48
CA PRO A 203 -1.00 14.56 -6.97
C PRO A 203 -1.08 14.85 -5.47
N GLY A 204 -0.13 14.31 -4.71
CA GLY A 204 -0.08 14.45 -3.25
C GLY A 204 -0.95 13.48 -2.44
N GLN A 205 -1.64 12.54 -3.08
CA GLN A 205 -2.40 11.47 -2.41
C GLN A 205 -1.64 10.14 -2.31
N ALA A 206 -0.35 10.14 -2.64
CA ALA A 206 0.54 9.01 -2.44
C ALA A 206 1.75 9.42 -1.60
N TRP A 207 2.19 8.52 -0.73
CA TRP A 207 3.37 8.70 0.12
C TRP A 207 4.25 7.47 0.06
N ILE A 208 5.55 7.69 0.00
CA ILE A 208 6.58 6.65 0.12
C ILE A 208 7.28 6.89 1.45
N VAL A 209 7.28 5.88 2.31
CA VAL A 209 7.94 5.91 3.62
C VAL A 209 9.07 4.90 3.61
N VAL A 210 10.30 5.39 3.77
CA VAL A 210 11.51 4.56 3.86
C VAL A 210 12.08 4.70 5.27
N ASP A 211 12.18 3.58 5.99
CA ASP A 211 12.69 3.52 7.37
C ASP A 211 12.06 4.57 8.31
N GLY A 212 10.75 4.77 8.14
CA GLY A 212 9.95 5.70 8.94
C GLY A 212 10.03 7.17 8.52
N ARG A 213 10.79 7.50 7.47
CA ARG A 213 10.84 8.85 6.86
C ARG A 213 9.97 8.87 5.61
N GLY A 214 8.89 9.64 5.65
CA GLY A 214 7.93 9.74 4.57
C GLY A 214 8.08 11.00 3.73
N SER A 215 7.91 10.87 2.42
CA SER A 215 7.70 12.00 1.49
C SER A 215 6.47 11.74 0.62
N ARG A 216 5.86 12.82 0.12
CA ARG A 216 4.83 12.69 -0.92
C ARG A 216 5.47 12.13 -2.19
N ALA A 217 4.82 11.15 -2.79
CA ALA A 217 5.26 10.59 -4.05
C ALA A 217 4.95 11.56 -5.20
N SER A 218 5.91 11.78 -6.08
CA SER A 218 5.74 12.45 -7.36
C SER A 218 5.39 11.42 -8.43
N LEU A 219 4.21 11.57 -9.05
CA LEU A 219 3.81 10.74 -10.18
C LEU A 219 4.58 11.09 -11.48
N ASP A 220 5.27 12.24 -11.52
CA ASP A 220 6.14 12.62 -12.63
C ASP A 220 7.49 11.89 -12.57
N ASN A 221 7.98 11.58 -11.36
CA ASN A 221 9.18 10.79 -11.15
C ASN A 221 8.94 9.32 -11.55
N ALA A 222 9.73 8.81 -12.51
CA ALA A 222 9.54 7.48 -13.06
C ALA A 222 9.68 6.34 -12.03
N ILE A 223 10.58 6.49 -11.06
CA ILE A 223 10.82 5.47 -10.03
C ILE A 223 9.66 5.46 -9.03
N GLU A 224 9.30 6.63 -8.50
CA GLU A 224 8.22 6.78 -7.52
C GLU A 224 6.88 6.38 -8.13
N ARG A 225 6.61 6.81 -9.38
CA ARG A 225 5.46 6.37 -10.17
C ARG A 225 5.37 4.85 -10.27
N ALA A 226 6.46 4.19 -10.65
CA ALA A 226 6.48 2.74 -10.80
C ALA A 226 6.31 2.02 -9.46
N MET A 227 6.83 2.58 -8.35
CA MET A 227 6.62 2.05 -7.01
C MET A 227 5.15 2.11 -6.61
N VAL A 228 4.51 3.28 -6.76
CA VAL A 228 3.08 3.47 -6.44
C VAL A 228 2.21 2.55 -7.30
N GLU A 229 2.40 2.55 -8.62
CA GLU A 229 1.66 1.73 -9.58
C GLU A 229 1.76 0.23 -9.27
N ARG A 230 2.97 -0.28 -9.03
CA ARG A 230 3.17 -1.70 -8.73
C ARG A 230 2.56 -2.08 -7.38
N SER A 231 2.59 -1.18 -6.40
CA SER A 231 2.05 -1.42 -5.07
C SER A 231 0.54 -1.53 -5.11
N VAL A 232 -0.15 -0.59 -5.77
CA VAL A 232 -1.61 -0.66 -5.91
C VAL A 232 -2.06 -1.87 -6.74
N ALA A 233 -1.29 -2.24 -7.76
CA ALA A 233 -1.55 -3.45 -8.54
C ALA A 233 -1.36 -4.73 -7.70
N MET A 234 -0.36 -4.76 -6.82
CA MET A 234 -0.13 -5.88 -5.91
C MET A 234 -1.26 -6.00 -4.87
N VAL A 235 -1.68 -4.89 -4.26
CA VAL A 235 -2.79 -4.87 -3.30
C VAL A 235 -4.09 -5.36 -3.95
N ALA A 236 -4.40 -4.90 -5.16
CA ALA A 236 -5.58 -5.36 -5.89
C ALA A 236 -5.52 -6.87 -6.20
N ARG A 237 -4.36 -7.40 -6.63
CA ARG A 237 -4.19 -8.84 -6.86
C ARG A 237 -4.36 -9.67 -5.57
N ASN A 238 -3.85 -9.18 -4.45
CA ASN A 238 -4.01 -9.85 -3.15
C ASN A 238 -5.47 -9.88 -2.69
N ALA A 239 -6.28 -8.92 -3.13
CA ALA A 239 -7.73 -8.91 -2.94
C ALA A 239 -8.49 -9.81 -3.94
N GLY A 240 -7.79 -10.60 -4.76
CA GLY A 240 -8.39 -11.50 -5.76
C GLY A 240 -8.80 -10.81 -7.07
N ILE A 241 -8.44 -9.54 -7.26
CA ILE A 241 -8.83 -8.77 -8.46
C ILE A 241 -7.83 -9.06 -9.58
N ALA A 242 -8.33 -9.41 -10.77
CA ALA A 242 -7.49 -9.53 -11.95
C ALA A 242 -7.06 -8.14 -12.46
N VAL A 243 -5.75 -7.86 -12.44
CA VAL A 243 -5.21 -6.53 -12.78
C VAL A 243 -4.47 -6.52 -14.12
N THR A 244 -4.90 -5.64 -15.03
CA THR A 244 -4.12 -5.22 -16.21
C THR A 244 -3.51 -3.85 -15.96
N ARG A 245 -2.26 -3.66 -16.41
CA ARG A 245 -1.61 -2.35 -16.39
C ARG A 245 -1.52 -1.81 -17.81
N LEU A 246 -2.01 -0.60 -18.03
CA LEU A 246 -1.89 0.11 -19.29
C LEU A 246 -0.71 1.07 -19.20
N LYS A 247 0.17 1.03 -20.19
CA LYS A 247 1.14 2.09 -20.40
C LYS A 247 0.41 3.29 -21.02
N ALA A 248 0.57 4.47 -20.43
CA ALA A 248 -0.05 5.69 -20.93
C ALA A 248 0.60 6.26 -22.20
N GLU A 249 1.63 5.61 -22.76
CA GLU A 249 2.16 5.92 -24.11
C GLU A 249 1.15 5.59 -25.25
N ILE A 250 -0.09 5.25 -24.90
CA ILE A 250 -1.18 4.89 -25.81
C ILE A 250 -2.33 5.93 -25.73
N ALA A 251 -2.04 7.15 -25.29
CA ALA A 251 -2.93 8.31 -25.44
C ALA A 251 -2.12 9.48 -26.01
#